data_AF-A0AAR5QG35-F1
#
_entry.id   AF-A0AAR5QG35-F1
#
_cell.length_a   1.000
_cell.length_b   1.000
_cell.length_c   1.000
_cell.angle_alpha   90.00
_cell.angle_beta   90.00
_cell.angle_gamma   90.00
#
_symmetry.space_group_name_H-M   'P 1'
#
loop_
_entity.id
_entity.type
_entity.pdbx_description
1 polymer ?
#
loop_
_entity_poly.entity_id
_entity_poly.type
_entity_poly.pdbx_seq_one_letter_code
_entity_poly.pdbx_strand_id
1 'polypeptide(L)'
;MSREFEWDEAKNTSNQKKHKISFETALHVFKDPFLLSKQDRFESGEYRWQAIGVIDGQIVLLVAHTATFEDTTEIIRIISARKATAQEKREYEHVRNPYYKPVKKSTTVRIDADVMQWLKSQGKGYQTRMNKILREAMLEELKNHP
;
A
#
# COMPACT_ATOMS: atom_id res chain seq x y z
N MET A 1 8.97 -20.39 9.53
CA MET A 1 7.80 -19.49 9.47
C MET A 1 6.88 -20.01 8.38
N SER A 2 5.77 -20.62 8.78
CA SER A 2 4.69 -21.08 7.90
C SER A 2 3.64 -19.97 7.78
N ARG A 3 2.89 -19.96 6.68
CA ARG A 3 1.75 -19.06 6.51
C ARG A 3 0.53 -19.89 6.12
N GLU A 4 -0.52 -19.74 6.89
CA GLU A 4 -1.80 -20.43 6.68
C GLU A 4 -2.88 -19.41 6.33
N PHE A 5 -3.89 -19.87 5.59
CA PHE A 5 -4.97 -19.02 5.10
C PHE A 5 -6.31 -19.63 5.47
N GLU A 6 -7.19 -18.78 5.98
CA GLU A 6 -8.55 -19.17 6.34
C GLU A 6 -9.56 -18.12 5.88
N TRP A 7 -10.81 -18.54 5.72
CA TRP A 7 -11.93 -17.67 5.42
C TRP A 7 -13.26 -18.36 5.72
N ASP A 8 -14.31 -17.57 5.75
CA ASP A 8 -15.68 -18.05 5.76
C ASP A 8 -16.14 -18.32 4.31
N GLU A 9 -16.64 -19.53 4.02
CA GLU A 9 -17.07 -19.91 2.67
C GLU A 9 -18.32 -19.16 2.17
N ALA A 10 -19.21 -18.74 3.08
CA ALA A 10 -20.34 -17.89 2.71
C ALA A 10 -19.85 -16.49 2.32
N LYS A 11 -18.78 -15.98 2.97
CA LYS A 11 -18.09 -14.75 2.52
C LYS A 11 -17.39 -14.95 1.19
N ASN A 12 -16.68 -16.05 0.97
CA ASN A 12 -16.02 -16.35 -0.31
C ASN A 12 -17.05 -16.35 -1.46
N THR A 13 -18.15 -17.09 -1.28
CA THR A 13 -19.25 -17.15 -2.24
C THR A 13 -19.85 -15.76 -2.52
N SER A 14 -20.07 -14.96 -1.47
CA SER A 14 -20.59 -13.59 -1.60
C SER A 14 -19.61 -12.65 -2.32
N ASN A 15 -18.31 -12.80 -2.04
CA ASN A 15 -17.24 -12.05 -2.67
C ASN A 15 -17.13 -12.39 -4.16
N GLN A 16 -17.21 -13.68 -4.52
CA GLN A 16 -17.25 -14.13 -5.91
C GLN A 16 -18.43 -13.52 -6.66
N LYS A 17 -19.63 -13.51 -6.07
CA LYS A 17 -20.81 -12.89 -6.70
C LYS A 17 -20.61 -11.40 -6.96
N LYS A 18 -20.10 -10.67 -5.97
CA LYS A 18 -19.95 -9.20 -5.98
C LYS A 18 -18.74 -8.70 -6.78
N HIS A 19 -17.59 -9.35 -6.62
CA HIS A 19 -16.30 -8.88 -7.12
C HIS A 19 -15.68 -9.77 -8.21
N LYS A 20 -16.29 -10.94 -8.48
CA LYS A 20 -15.82 -11.91 -9.47
C LYS A 20 -14.42 -12.46 -9.19
N ILE A 21 -14.03 -12.48 -7.92
CA ILE A 21 -12.74 -13.00 -7.44
C ILE A 21 -13.02 -13.93 -6.26
N SER A 22 -12.48 -15.14 -6.32
CA SER A 22 -12.52 -16.10 -5.20
C SER A 22 -11.35 -15.86 -4.25
N PHE A 23 -11.47 -16.31 -3.01
CA PHE A 23 -10.38 -16.17 -2.03
C PHE A 23 -9.18 -17.07 -2.34
N GLU A 24 -9.39 -18.22 -2.97
CA GLU A 24 -8.33 -19.08 -3.51
C GLU A 24 -7.53 -18.37 -4.59
N THR A 25 -8.20 -17.55 -5.42
CA THR A 25 -7.52 -16.71 -6.41
C THR A 25 -6.79 -15.55 -5.71
N ALA A 26 -7.43 -14.93 -4.71
CA ALA A 26 -6.89 -13.80 -3.98
C ALA A 26 -5.62 -14.15 -3.18
N LEU A 27 -5.54 -15.37 -2.63
CA LEU A 27 -4.35 -15.95 -1.98
C LEU A 27 -3.06 -15.69 -2.77
N HIS A 28 -3.13 -15.70 -4.10
CA HIS A 28 -1.95 -15.57 -4.95
C HIS A 28 -1.25 -14.21 -4.79
N VAL A 29 -1.92 -13.16 -4.29
CA VAL A 29 -1.23 -11.90 -3.99
C VAL A 29 -0.12 -12.09 -2.96
N PHE A 30 -0.25 -13.04 -2.03
CA PHE A 30 0.76 -13.27 -0.99
C PHE A 30 2.04 -13.95 -1.50
N LYS A 31 2.05 -14.37 -2.77
CA LYS A 31 3.24 -14.85 -3.49
C LYS A 31 3.97 -13.72 -4.22
N ASP A 32 3.39 -12.52 -4.27
CA ASP A 32 3.99 -11.36 -4.92
C ASP A 32 5.16 -10.82 -4.08
N PRO A 33 6.40 -10.78 -4.62
CA PRO A 33 7.54 -10.22 -3.91
C PRO A 33 7.42 -8.71 -3.66
N PHE A 34 6.51 -8.02 -4.37
CA PHE A 34 6.25 -6.58 -4.21
C PHE A 34 4.95 -6.28 -3.48
N LEU A 35 4.40 -7.26 -2.75
CA LEU A 35 3.17 -7.09 -1.98
C LEU A 35 3.24 -5.86 -1.08
N LEU A 36 2.30 -4.93 -1.28
CA LEU A 36 2.16 -3.75 -0.45
C LEU A 36 1.12 -4.03 0.64
N SER A 37 1.56 -4.13 1.89
CA SER A 37 0.68 -4.26 3.05
C SER A 37 0.52 -2.92 3.75
N LYS A 38 -0.72 -2.54 4.08
CA LYS A 38 -1.07 -1.32 4.80
C LYS A 38 -2.07 -1.65 5.90
N GLN A 39 -1.89 -1.08 7.09
CA GLN A 39 -2.91 -1.11 8.12
C GLN A 39 -4.10 -0.23 7.67
N ASP A 40 -5.32 -0.74 7.75
CA ASP A 40 -6.54 -0.04 7.29
C ASP A 40 -7.31 0.54 8.48
N ARG A 41 -7.82 -0.32 9.37
CA ARG A 41 -8.67 0.08 10.49
C ARG A 41 -8.62 -0.93 11.62
N PHE A 42 -8.93 -0.49 12.83
CA PHE A 42 -9.19 -1.38 13.97
C PHE A 42 -10.70 -1.60 14.08
N GLU A 43 -11.16 -2.85 13.98
CA GLU A 43 -12.59 -3.16 13.97
C GLU A 43 -12.87 -4.45 14.73
N SER A 44 -13.86 -4.41 15.63
CA SER A 44 -14.25 -5.55 16.48
C SER A 44 -13.11 -6.18 17.30
N GLY A 45 -12.12 -5.37 17.70
CA GLY A 45 -10.99 -5.85 18.49
C GLY A 45 -9.82 -6.41 17.66
N GLU A 46 -9.93 -6.42 16.34
CA GLU A 46 -8.89 -6.96 15.44
C GLU A 46 -8.33 -5.87 14.51
N TYR A 47 -7.02 -5.94 14.24
CA TYR A 47 -6.39 -5.11 13.22
C TYR A 47 -6.74 -5.63 11.82
N ARG A 48 -7.37 -4.79 11.01
CA ARG A 48 -7.60 -5.05 9.60
C ARG A 48 -6.51 -4.40 8.76
N TRP A 49 -6.05 -5.16 7.79
CA TRP A 49 -4.98 -4.79 6.88
C TRP A 49 -5.47 -4.95 5.44
N GLN A 50 -4.86 -4.17 4.55
CA GLN A 50 -5.04 -4.24 3.11
C GLN A 50 -3.73 -4.65 2.45
N ALA A 51 -3.77 -5.76 1.72
CA ALA A 51 -2.71 -6.29 0.90
C ALA A 51 -3.00 -5.96 -0.57
N ILE A 52 -2.11 -5.23 -1.23
CA ILE A 52 -2.20 -4.89 -2.66
C ILE A 52 -1.07 -5.59 -3.39
N GLY A 53 -1.42 -6.51 -4.30
CA GLY A 53 -0.44 -7.32 -5.02
C GLY A 53 -0.94 -7.74 -6.40
N VAL A 54 -0.02 -8.23 -7.21
CA VAL A 54 -0.30 -8.72 -8.56
C VAL A 54 -0.49 -10.24 -8.57
N ILE A 55 -1.46 -10.71 -9.34
CA ILE A 55 -1.61 -12.11 -9.72
C ILE A 55 -1.46 -12.24 -11.24
N ASP A 56 -1.01 -13.41 -11.70
CA ASP A 56 -0.79 -13.72 -13.12
C ASP A 56 0.07 -12.66 -13.86
N GLY A 57 0.94 -11.96 -13.13
CA GLY A 57 1.85 -10.93 -13.64
C GLY A 57 1.21 -9.58 -14.03
N GLN A 58 -0.13 -9.49 -14.12
CA GLN A 58 -0.83 -8.30 -14.61
C GLN A 58 -2.01 -7.83 -13.75
N ILE A 59 -2.73 -8.73 -13.07
CA ILE A 59 -3.97 -8.36 -12.39
C ILE A 59 -3.65 -7.93 -10.97
N VAL A 60 -3.77 -6.63 -10.70
CA VAL A 60 -3.59 -6.10 -9.34
C VAL A 60 -4.90 -6.22 -8.55
N LEU A 61 -4.82 -6.87 -7.40
CA LEU A 61 -5.91 -7.04 -6.44
C LEU A 61 -5.61 -6.29 -5.15
N LEU A 62 -6.69 -5.91 -4.45
CA LEU A 62 -6.66 -5.52 -3.05
C LEU A 62 -7.38 -6.60 -2.25
N VAL A 63 -6.72 -7.10 -1.21
CA VAL A 63 -7.22 -8.13 -0.29
C VAL A 63 -7.28 -7.52 1.11
N ALA A 64 -8.46 -7.51 1.71
CA ALA A 64 -8.61 -7.15 3.11
C ALA A 64 -8.54 -8.42 3.97
N HIS A 65 -7.71 -8.40 5.02
CA HIS A 65 -7.52 -9.54 5.90
C HIS A 65 -7.23 -9.12 7.34
N THR A 66 -7.35 -10.06 8.27
CA THR A 66 -6.68 -9.99 9.57
C THR A 66 -5.48 -10.93 9.56
N ALA A 67 -4.50 -10.64 10.41
CA ALA A 67 -3.30 -11.45 10.59
C ALA A 67 -3.07 -11.69 12.08
N THR A 68 -2.95 -12.96 12.46
CA THR A 68 -2.58 -13.40 13.82
C THR A 68 -1.34 -14.28 13.73
N PHE A 69 -0.61 -14.37 14.84
CA PHE A 69 0.57 -15.22 14.95
C PHE A 69 0.35 -16.25 16.06
N GLU A 70 0.43 -17.53 15.68
CA GLU A 70 0.41 -18.67 16.59
C GLU A 70 1.75 -19.41 16.47
N ASP A 71 2.52 -19.46 17.55
CA ASP A 71 3.89 -19.99 17.60
C ASP A 71 4.81 -19.45 16.50
N THR A 72 4.94 -20.17 15.38
CA THR A 72 5.79 -19.82 14.23
C THR A 72 5.01 -19.69 12.92
N THR A 73 3.67 -19.69 13.01
CA THR A 73 2.73 -19.64 11.89
C THR A 73 2.00 -18.30 11.89
N GLU A 74 2.04 -17.63 10.74
CA GLU A 74 1.18 -16.47 10.45
C GLU A 74 -0.15 -16.99 9.89
N ILE A 75 -1.26 -16.70 10.56
CA ILE A 75 -2.61 -17.07 10.12
C ILE A 75 -3.26 -15.84 9.51
N ILE A 76 -3.57 -15.94 8.21
CA ILE A 76 -4.20 -14.87 7.44
C ILE A 76 -5.66 -15.22 7.17
N ARG A 77 -6.57 -14.47 7.79
CA ARG A 77 -8.02 -14.60 7.51
C ARG A 77 -8.46 -13.62 6.44
N ILE A 78 -8.76 -14.12 5.24
CA ILE A 78 -9.25 -13.28 4.15
C ILE A 78 -10.70 -12.86 4.41
N ILE A 79 -10.96 -11.55 4.34
CA ILE A 79 -12.26 -10.94 4.58
C ILE A 79 -12.94 -10.53 3.27
N SER A 80 -12.17 -9.95 2.35
CA SER A 80 -12.67 -9.55 1.03
C SER A 80 -11.53 -9.45 0.01
N ALA A 81 -11.86 -9.59 -1.27
CA ALA A 81 -10.91 -9.44 -2.36
C ALA A 81 -11.57 -8.80 -3.57
N ARG A 82 -10.89 -7.81 -4.17
CA ARG A 82 -11.37 -7.14 -5.38
C ARG A 82 -10.22 -6.69 -6.27
N LYS A 83 -10.54 -6.35 -7.52
CA LYS A 83 -9.60 -5.62 -8.37
C LYS A 83 -9.23 -4.29 -7.69
N ALA A 84 -7.95 -3.95 -7.74
CA ALA A 84 -7.45 -2.69 -7.25
C ALA A 84 -8.02 -1.51 -8.08
N THR A 85 -8.29 -0.40 -7.41
CA THR A 85 -8.68 0.86 -8.07
C THR A 85 -7.50 1.43 -8.87
N ALA A 86 -7.76 2.41 -9.75
CA ALA A 86 -6.69 3.08 -10.48
C ALA A 86 -5.69 3.82 -9.55
N GLN A 87 -6.11 4.22 -8.36
CA GLN A 87 -5.21 4.81 -7.37
C GLN A 87 -4.35 3.74 -6.70
N GLU A 88 -4.95 2.66 -6.20
CA GLU A 88 -4.24 1.53 -5.58
C GLU A 88 -3.24 0.86 -6.54
N LYS A 89 -3.62 0.72 -7.82
CA LYS A 89 -2.72 0.21 -8.86
C LYS A 89 -1.48 1.08 -9.01
N ARG A 90 -1.65 2.41 -9.03
CA ARG A 90 -0.51 3.34 -9.07
C ARG A 90 0.35 3.17 -7.83
N GLU A 91 -0.24 3.15 -6.64
CA GLU A 91 0.49 2.93 -5.40
C GLU A 91 1.33 1.63 -5.41
N TYR A 92 0.75 0.53 -5.91
CA TYR A 92 1.47 -0.73 -6.09
C TYR A 92 2.58 -0.63 -7.14
N GLU A 93 2.33 0.02 -8.29
CA GLU A 93 3.34 0.25 -9.32
C GLU A 93 4.54 1.06 -8.81
N HIS A 94 4.35 1.94 -7.82
CA HIS A 94 5.45 2.68 -7.20
C HIS A 94 6.42 1.76 -6.45
N VAL A 95 5.89 0.68 -5.85
CA VAL A 95 6.68 -0.32 -5.13
C VAL A 95 7.30 -1.32 -6.09
N ARG A 96 6.52 -1.79 -7.08
CA ARG A 96 6.95 -2.79 -8.06
C ARG A 96 7.99 -2.25 -9.04
N ASN A 97 7.94 -0.98 -9.42
CA ASN A 97 8.86 -0.39 -10.38
C ASN A 97 10.00 0.34 -9.64
N PRO A 98 11.25 -0.19 -9.66
CA PRO A 98 12.41 0.46 -9.04
C PRO A 98 12.70 1.85 -9.62
N TYR A 99 12.17 2.14 -10.82
CA TYR A 99 12.31 3.40 -11.54
C TYR A 99 11.09 4.32 -11.41
N TYR A 100 10.09 3.97 -10.60
CA TYR A 100 8.96 4.85 -10.37
C TYR A 100 9.43 6.18 -9.76
N LYS A 101 9.27 7.27 -10.52
CA LYS A 101 9.49 8.64 -10.06
C LYS A 101 8.10 9.28 -9.88
N PRO A 102 7.73 9.78 -8.69
CA PRO A 102 6.46 10.45 -8.50
C PRO A 102 6.32 11.61 -9.50
N VAL A 103 5.18 11.63 -10.19
CA VAL A 103 4.89 12.64 -11.23
C VAL A 103 4.84 14.02 -10.57
N LYS A 104 5.60 14.97 -11.10
CA LYS A 104 5.58 16.36 -10.61
C LYS A 104 4.20 16.97 -10.89
N LYS A 105 3.50 17.38 -9.84
CA LYS A 105 2.27 18.17 -9.97
C LYS A 105 2.64 19.66 -9.86
N SER A 106 2.35 20.44 -10.89
CA SER A 106 2.50 21.89 -10.84
C SER A 106 1.37 22.46 -9.99
N THR A 107 1.71 23.03 -8.83
CA THR A 107 0.75 23.70 -7.95
C THR A 107 1.37 24.97 -7.38
N THR A 108 0.54 25.93 -6.99
CA THR A 108 1.03 27.18 -6.41
C THR A 108 1.18 27.02 -4.91
N VAL A 109 2.42 27.14 -4.40
CA VAL A 109 2.73 27.12 -2.97
C VAL A 109 3.44 28.42 -2.60
N ARG A 110 3.11 28.99 -1.44
CA ARG A 110 3.84 30.12 -0.86
C ARG A 110 4.86 29.59 0.15
N ILE A 111 6.08 30.12 0.08
CA ILE A 111 7.22 29.73 0.93
C ILE A 111 7.86 31.02 1.40
N ASP A 112 8.30 31.04 2.66
CA ASP A 112 8.96 32.19 3.26
C ASP A 112 10.28 32.54 2.54
N ALA A 113 10.62 33.83 2.57
CA ALA A 113 11.73 34.38 1.80
C ALA A 113 13.09 33.85 2.27
N ASP A 114 13.26 33.67 3.57
CA ASP A 114 14.46 33.10 4.21
C ASP A 114 14.65 31.62 3.85
N VAL A 115 13.58 30.82 3.88
CA VAL A 115 13.60 29.40 3.45
C VAL A 115 13.98 29.29 1.98
N MET A 116 13.44 30.18 1.14
CA MET A 116 13.80 30.23 -0.28
C MET A 116 15.26 30.66 -0.50
N GLN A 117 15.77 31.61 0.29
CA GLN A 117 17.16 32.02 0.24
C GLN A 117 18.10 30.89 0.67
N TRP A 118 17.77 30.19 1.75
CA TRP A 118 18.50 29.03 2.25
C TRP A 118 18.52 27.89 1.21
N LEU A 119 17.39 27.57 0.58
CA LEU A 119 17.31 26.55 -0.45
C LEU A 119 18.19 26.88 -1.68
N LYS A 120 18.25 28.17 -2.06
CA LYS A 120 19.04 28.67 -3.20
C LYS A 120 20.53 28.83 -2.88
N SER A 121 20.91 29.07 -1.62
CA SER A 121 22.33 29.25 -1.22
C SER A 121 23.19 28.01 -1.55
N GLN A 122 22.55 26.84 -1.56
CA GLN A 122 23.15 25.54 -1.92
C GLN A 122 23.30 25.33 -3.45
N GLY A 123 23.13 26.38 -4.26
CA GLY A 123 23.33 26.36 -5.71
C GLY A 123 22.16 25.78 -6.51
N LYS A 124 22.45 25.32 -7.74
CA LYS A 124 21.43 24.75 -8.66
C LYS A 124 20.73 23.53 -8.04
N GLY A 125 19.48 23.28 -8.44
CA GLY A 125 18.71 22.10 -7.98
C GLY A 125 17.88 22.29 -6.71
N TYR A 126 17.66 23.53 -6.26
CA TYR A 126 16.89 23.83 -5.05
C TYR A 126 15.47 23.23 -5.04
N GLN A 127 14.80 23.15 -6.19
CA GLN A 127 13.47 22.52 -6.31
C GLN A 127 13.52 21.00 -6.02
N THR A 128 14.59 20.33 -6.45
CA THR A 128 14.79 18.90 -6.17
C THR A 128 15.04 18.69 -4.67
N ARG A 129 15.85 19.56 -4.04
CA ARG A 129 16.09 19.53 -2.59
C ARG A 129 14.81 19.79 -1.80
N MET A 130 14.05 20.80 -2.18
CA MET A 130 12.75 21.10 -1.59
C MET A 130 11.82 19.88 -1.62
N ASN A 131 11.68 19.24 -2.79
CA ASN A 131 10.87 18.01 -2.90
C ASN A 131 11.41 16.85 -2.06
N LYS A 132 12.73 16.74 -1.89
CA LYS A 132 13.35 15.71 -1.05
C LYS A 132 13.02 15.96 0.43
N ILE A 133 13.21 17.18 0.92
CA ILE A 133 12.91 17.59 2.30
C ILE A 133 11.43 17.33 2.63
N LEU A 134 10.53 17.78 1.76
CA LEU A 134 9.09 17.56 1.95
C LEU A 134 8.72 16.07 1.96
N ARG A 135 9.39 15.26 1.13
CA ARG A 135 9.17 13.81 1.10
C ARG A 135 9.66 13.14 2.37
N GLU A 136 10.84 13.51 2.86
CA GLU A 136 11.41 12.97 4.10
C GLU A 136 10.49 13.27 5.29
N ALA A 137 10.07 14.52 5.45
CA ALA A 137 9.12 14.93 6.48
C ALA A 137 7.79 14.16 6.40
N MET A 138 7.21 14.03 5.20
CA MET A 138 5.99 13.26 4.99
C MET A 138 6.16 11.78 5.39
N LEU A 139 7.29 11.16 5.05
CA LEU A 139 7.55 9.76 5.38
C LEU A 139 7.79 9.53 6.88
N GLU A 140 8.42 10.49 7.56
CA GLU A 140 8.59 10.44 9.02
C GLU A 140 7.25 10.58 9.74
N GLU A 141 6.39 11.50 9.30
CA GLU A 141 5.05 11.69 9.86
C GLU A 141 4.19 10.42 9.75
N LEU A 142 4.18 9.80 8.56
CA LEU A 142 3.45 8.55 8.29
C LEU A 142 3.95 7.35 9.11
N LYS A 143 5.23 7.34 9.52
CA LYS A 143 5.77 6.29 10.40
C LYS A 143 5.36 6.48 11.85
N ASN A 144 5.19 7.72 12.28
CA ASN A 144 4.95 8.08 13.68
C ASN A 144 3.46 8.16 14.05
N HIS A 145 2.56 8.11 13.06
CA HIS A 145 1.10 8.09 13.25
C HIS A 145 0.50 6.84 12.58
N PRO A 146 0.60 5.65 13.21
CA PRO A 146 -0.01 4.41 12.71
C PRO A 146 -1.54 4.39 12.84
#